data_AF-A0A7Y8JVQ8-F1
#
_entry.id   AF-A0A7Y8JVQ8-F1
#
_cell.length_a   1.000
_cell.length_b   1.000
_cell.length_c   1.000
_cell.angle_alpha   90.00
_cell.angle_beta   90.00
_cell.angle_gamma   90.00
#
_symmetry.space_group_name_H-M   'P 1'
#
loop_
_entity.id
_entity.type
_entity.pdbx_description
1 polymer ?
#
loop_
_entity_poly.entity_id
_entity_poly.type
_entity_poly.pdbx_seq_one_letter_code
_entity_poly.pdbx_strand_id
1 'polypeptide(L)'
;MHSVRKPSLVIAASVLGLLAAFGVTTAQAGDVQWGSFGSGSSDKLTTSSTEGAHRVLSTTGFSVSDLEKMRDGQKSDHEELQRLKSKLDEQAMYFEEFKRKNGSSSSASDSQLSDLKRTVADQKNTIDKLKSEVDDLKRNSSSSSNSSSSELSRLKSDVSDQKRSIDDQKRSLDDLKRSLDTLSSKVK
;
A
#
# COMPACT_ATOMS: atom_id res chain seq x y z
N MET A 1 -36.02 11.17 -27.64
CA MET A 1 -35.22 11.45 -28.86
C MET A 1 -35.65 12.81 -29.38
N HIS A 2 -34.99 13.88 -28.97
CA HIS A 2 -35.38 15.26 -29.32
C HIS A 2 -34.69 15.68 -30.62
N SER A 3 -35.49 15.79 -31.69
CA SER A 3 -35.05 16.19 -33.03
C SER A 3 -34.79 17.70 -33.09
N VAL A 4 -33.57 18.07 -33.47
CA VAL A 4 -33.11 19.45 -33.69
C VAL A 4 -33.52 19.90 -35.09
N ARG A 5 -34.39 20.90 -35.18
CA ARG A 5 -34.73 21.59 -36.44
C ARG A 5 -33.77 22.78 -36.61
N LYS A 6 -32.94 22.74 -37.67
CA LYS A 6 -32.10 23.86 -38.12
C LYS A 6 -32.95 24.79 -39.01
N PRO A 7 -32.94 26.12 -38.82
CA PRO A 7 -33.46 27.04 -39.82
C PRO A 7 -32.38 27.36 -40.87
N SER A 8 -32.65 26.96 -42.11
CA SER A 8 -32.02 27.48 -43.33
C SER A 8 -32.79 28.73 -43.76
N LEU A 9 -32.10 29.84 -43.99
CA LEU A 9 -32.69 31.01 -44.66
C LEU A 9 -31.66 31.67 -45.58
N VAL A 10 -31.73 31.23 -46.83
CA VAL A 10 -31.78 32.00 -48.08
C VAL A 10 -31.05 33.35 -48.12
N ILE A 11 -30.00 33.36 -48.95
CA ILE A 11 -29.36 34.53 -49.55
C ILE A 11 -30.37 35.20 -50.50
N ALA A 12 -30.65 36.49 -50.31
CA ALA A 12 -31.35 37.32 -51.29
C ALA A 12 -30.44 38.49 -51.70
N ALA A 13 -30.07 38.47 -52.98
CA ALA A 13 -29.16 39.39 -53.62
C ALA A 13 -29.82 40.72 -54.00
N SER A 14 -28.96 41.75 -54.08
CA SER A 14 -29.02 42.87 -55.02
C SER A 14 -30.27 43.76 -55.06
N VAL A 15 -30.18 44.93 -54.42
CA VAL A 15 -30.81 46.17 -54.92
C VAL A 15 -29.70 47.17 -55.19
N LEU A 16 -29.31 47.25 -56.45
CA LEU A 16 -28.33 48.19 -57.00
C LEU A 16 -29.12 49.10 -57.95
N GLY A 17 -29.19 50.38 -57.61
CA GLY A 17 -29.72 51.43 -58.48
C GLY A 17 -30.89 52.19 -57.87
N LEU A 18 -30.66 53.47 -57.57
CA LEU A 18 -31.39 54.62 -58.13
C LEU A 18 -31.38 55.80 -57.15
N LEU A 19 -30.35 56.66 -57.20
CA LEU A 19 -30.51 58.10 -56.96
C LEU A 19 -29.23 58.87 -57.31
N ALA A 20 -29.09 59.22 -58.58
CA ALA A 20 -28.26 60.33 -59.01
C ALA A 20 -29.19 61.50 -59.40
N ALA A 21 -28.82 62.70 -58.99
CA ALA A 21 -29.46 63.99 -59.23
C ALA A 21 -30.69 64.32 -58.35
N PHE A 22 -30.49 65.14 -57.32
CA PHE A 22 -31.08 66.48 -57.18
C PHE A 22 -30.73 67.08 -55.81
N GLY A 23 -30.25 68.33 -55.80
CA GLY A 23 -30.45 69.25 -54.68
C GLY A 23 -29.38 69.27 -53.59
N VAL A 24 -28.53 70.30 -53.66
CA VAL A 24 -27.69 70.77 -52.56
C VAL A 24 -28.59 71.23 -51.40
N THR A 25 -28.56 70.52 -50.28
CA THR A 25 -28.77 71.10 -48.94
C THR A 25 -27.61 70.62 -48.08
N THR A 26 -26.70 71.54 -47.76
CA THR A 26 -25.56 71.31 -46.89
C THR A 26 -26.04 71.05 -45.47
N ALA A 27 -26.28 69.79 -45.12
CA ALA A 27 -26.18 69.35 -43.75
C ALA A 27 -24.67 69.34 -43.42
N GLN A 28 -24.19 70.36 -42.69
CA GLN A 28 -22.87 70.28 -42.06
C GLN A 28 -22.94 69.21 -40.97
N ALA A 29 -22.83 67.95 -41.36
CA ALA A 29 -22.32 66.91 -40.48
C ALA A 29 -20.80 67.12 -40.46
N GLY A 30 -20.26 67.61 -39.35
CA GLY A 30 -18.81 67.67 -39.16
C GLY A 30 -18.24 66.29 -39.44
N ASP A 31 -17.40 66.20 -40.46
CA ASP A 31 -16.75 64.96 -40.86
C ASP A 31 -15.84 64.52 -39.71
N VAL A 32 -16.20 63.42 -39.06
CA VAL A 32 -15.38 62.85 -37.98
C VAL A 32 -14.20 62.17 -38.66
N GLN A 33 -13.09 62.89 -38.77
CA GLN A 33 -11.84 62.36 -39.28
C GLN A 33 -10.98 61.86 -38.11
N TRP A 34 -10.48 60.63 -38.22
CA TRP A 34 -9.45 60.13 -37.31
C TRP A 34 -8.16 60.91 -37.55
N GLY A 35 -7.67 61.61 -36.53
CA GLY A 35 -6.40 62.34 -36.59
C GLY A 35 -5.19 61.40 -36.68
N SER A 36 -4.06 61.91 -37.17
CA SER A 36 -2.79 61.16 -37.29
C SER A 36 -2.04 60.98 -35.95
N PHE A 37 -2.57 61.49 -34.84
CA PHE A 37 -1.94 61.41 -33.52
C PHE A 37 -2.36 60.11 -32.82
N GLY A 38 -1.38 59.37 -32.31
CA GLY A 38 -1.61 58.14 -31.56
C GLY A 38 -2.31 58.40 -30.23
N SER A 39 -3.15 57.46 -29.80
CA SER A 39 -3.87 57.54 -28.53
C SER A 39 -2.90 57.55 -27.34
N GLY A 40 -3.01 58.56 -26.48
CA GLY A 40 -2.29 58.65 -25.22
C GLY A 40 -2.90 57.75 -24.13
N SER A 41 -2.11 57.40 -23.11
CA SER A 41 -2.55 56.49 -22.05
C SER A 41 -3.75 57.02 -21.23
N SER A 42 -3.95 58.34 -21.14
CA SER A 42 -5.11 58.97 -20.50
C SER A 42 -6.35 59.05 -21.39
N ASP A 43 -6.24 58.72 -22.68
CA ASP A 43 -7.33 58.91 -23.63
C ASP A 43 -8.43 57.90 -23.35
N LYS A 44 -9.67 58.39 -23.36
CA LYS A 44 -10.87 57.57 -23.17
C LYS A 44 -11.28 56.95 -24.50
N LEU A 45 -11.73 55.70 -24.46
CA LEU A 45 -12.20 55.03 -25.67
C LEU A 45 -13.44 55.75 -26.19
N THR A 46 -13.47 56.08 -27.48
CA THR A 46 -14.63 56.71 -28.11
C THR A 46 -15.56 55.63 -28.65
N THR A 47 -16.83 55.73 -28.30
CA THR A 47 -17.92 54.94 -28.88
C THR A 47 -18.81 55.85 -29.72
N SER A 48 -19.46 55.28 -30.73
CA SER A 48 -20.48 55.98 -31.50
C SER A 48 -21.83 55.34 -31.25
N SER A 49 -22.82 56.13 -30.87
CA SER A 49 -24.22 55.71 -30.75
C SER A 49 -25.10 56.53 -31.68
N THR A 50 -26.34 56.08 -31.89
CA THR A 50 -27.32 56.82 -32.70
C THR A 50 -28.36 57.39 -31.75
N GLU A 51 -28.56 58.70 -31.78
CA GLU A 51 -29.59 59.41 -31.03
C GLU A 51 -30.53 60.06 -32.04
N GLY A 52 -31.72 59.46 -32.21
CA GLY A 52 -32.65 59.84 -33.28
C GLY A 52 -32.09 59.57 -34.68
N ALA A 53 -32.00 60.61 -35.53
CA ALA A 53 -31.43 60.53 -36.87
C ALA A 53 -29.93 60.86 -36.94
N HIS A 54 -29.29 61.17 -35.80
CA HIS A 54 -27.91 61.64 -35.73
C HIS A 54 -27.00 60.59 -35.10
N ARG A 55 -25.79 60.43 -35.64
CA ARG A 55 -24.72 59.65 -35.02
C ARG A 55 -23.94 60.56 -34.08
N VAL A 56 -23.93 60.22 -32.79
CA VAL A 56 -23.19 60.96 -31.76
C VAL A 56 -21.98 60.14 -31.33
N LEU A 57 -20.88 60.84 -31.03
CA LEU A 57 -19.70 60.25 -30.42
C LEU A 57 -19.72 60.53 -28.94
N SER A 58 -19.39 59.54 -28.13
CA SER A 58 -19.28 59.67 -26.69
C SER A 58 -18.04 58.94 -26.22
N THR A 59 -17.39 59.46 -25.18
CA THR A 59 -16.27 58.77 -24.55
C THR A 59 -16.79 57.81 -23.50
N THR A 60 -16.15 56.65 -23.39
CA THR A 60 -16.47 55.65 -22.37
C THR A 60 -15.82 56.00 -21.03
N GLY A 61 -16.25 55.31 -19.97
CA GLY A 61 -15.59 55.39 -18.66
C GLY A 61 -14.15 54.86 -18.66
N PHE A 62 -13.75 54.07 -19.66
CA PHE A 62 -12.46 53.36 -19.72
C PHE A 62 -11.43 54.13 -20.55
N SER A 63 -10.19 54.18 -20.04
CA SER A 63 -9.05 54.73 -20.75
C SER A 63 -8.19 53.64 -21.43
N VAL A 64 -7.30 54.05 -22.33
CA VAL A 64 -6.27 53.17 -22.91
C VAL A 64 -5.39 52.55 -21.81
N SER A 65 -5.03 53.32 -20.77
CA SER A 65 -4.29 52.79 -19.61
C SER A 65 -5.04 51.69 -18.87
N ASP A 66 -6.37 51.80 -18.74
CA ASP A 66 -7.18 50.77 -18.07
C ASP A 66 -7.21 49.47 -18.89
N LEU A 67 -7.26 49.57 -20.22
CA LEU A 67 -7.14 48.41 -21.11
C LEU A 67 -5.75 47.76 -21.05
N GLU A 68 -4.68 48.57 -21.01
CA GLU A 68 -3.31 48.06 -20.87
C GLU A 68 -3.14 47.31 -19.54
N LYS A 69 -3.59 47.90 -18.44
CA LYS A 69 -3.58 47.25 -17.12
C LYS A 69 -4.38 45.95 -17.11
N MET A 70 -5.55 45.94 -17.76
CA MET A 70 -6.39 44.74 -17.86
C MET A 70 -5.71 43.65 -18.68
N ARG A 71 -5.08 44.00 -19.81
CA ARG A 71 -4.33 43.07 -20.65
C ARG A 71 -3.13 42.49 -19.90
N ASP A 72 -2.39 43.33 -19.18
CA ASP A 72 -1.22 42.91 -18.43
C ASP A 72 -1.62 42.04 -17.23
N GLY A 73 -2.73 42.38 -16.56
CA GLY A 73 -3.36 41.54 -15.53
C GLY A 73 -3.78 40.18 -16.08
N GLN A 74 -4.47 40.14 -17.22
CA GLN A 74 -4.88 38.89 -17.86
C GLN A 74 -3.68 38.00 -18.23
N LYS A 75 -2.58 38.60 -18.68
CA LYS A 75 -1.34 37.88 -18.96
C LYS A 75 -0.72 37.30 -17.68
N SER A 76 -0.69 38.08 -16.61
CA SER A 76 -0.22 37.64 -15.29
C SER A 76 -1.07 36.46 -14.77
N ASP A 77 -2.39 36.59 -14.82
CA ASP A 77 -3.32 35.54 -14.38
C ASP A 77 -3.13 34.24 -15.17
N HIS A 78 -2.89 34.34 -16.48
CA HIS A 78 -2.58 33.19 -17.30
C HIS A 78 -1.28 32.50 -16.86
N GLU A 79 -0.22 33.26 -16.58
CA GLU A 79 1.05 32.72 -16.09
C GLU A 79 0.90 32.06 -14.71
N GLU A 80 0.12 32.65 -13.80
CA GLU A 80 -0.18 32.07 -12.49
C GLU A 80 -0.98 30.76 -12.59
N LEU A 81 -1.99 30.71 -13.46
CA LEU A 81 -2.77 29.50 -13.71
C LEU A 81 -1.89 28.37 -14.24
N GLN A 82 -0.96 28.66 -15.15
CA GLN A 82 0.00 27.66 -15.64
C GLN A 82 0.91 27.14 -14.53
N ARG A 83 1.41 28.04 -13.68
CA ARG A 83 2.23 27.66 -12.51
C ARG A 83 1.46 26.79 -11.52
N LEU A 84 0.22 27.16 -11.22
CA LEU A 84 -0.65 26.39 -10.33
C LEU A 84 -0.97 25.01 -10.91
N LYS A 85 -1.22 24.92 -12.22
CA LYS A 85 -1.43 23.66 -12.91
C LYS A 85 -0.18 22.77 -12.81
N SER A 86 1.01 23.30 -13.05
CA SER A 86 2.27 22.56 -12.89
C SER A 86 2.44 22.02 -11.47
N LYS A 87 2.17 22.86 -10.45
CA LYS A 87 2.22 22.43 -9.04
C LYS A 87 1.20 21.34 -8.73
N LEU A 88 0.00 21.42 -9.31
CA LEU A 88 -1.03 20.40 -9.13
C LEU A 88 -0.62 19.08 -9.78
N ASP A 89 -0.05 19.12 -10.99
CA ASP A 89 0.45 17.93 -11.69
C ASP A 89 1.62 17.29 -10.93
N GLU A 90 2.54 18.10 -10.39
CA GLU A 90 3.61 17.64 -9.49
C GLU A 90 3.04 16.99 -8.23
N GLN A 91 2.05 17.61 -7.57
CA GLN A 91 1.40 17.04 -6.40
C GLN A 91 0.68 15.73 -6.71
N ALA A 92 0.02 15.62 -7.87
CA ALA A 92 -0.62 14.39 -8.31
C ALA A 92 0.41 13.28 -8.51
N MET A 93 1.57 13.59 -9.10
CA MET A 93 2.69 12.65 -9.23
C MET A 93 3.22 12.21 -7.87
N TYR A 94 3.46 13.14 -6.94
CA TYR A 94 3.90 12.81 -5.57
C TYR A 94 2.88 11.95 -4.82
N PHE A 95 1.58 12.23 -4.99
CA PHE A 95 0.53 11.44 -4.37
C PHE A 95 0.46 10.03 -4.93
N GLU A 96 0.58 9.87 -6.25
CA GLU A 96 0.62 8.56 -6.91
C GLU A 96 1.86 7.77 -6.48
N GLU A 97 3.03 8.41 -6.41
CA GLU A 97 4.26 7.79 -5.92
C GLU A 97 4.15 7.38 -4.44
N PHE A 98 3.58 8.25 -3.60
CA PHE A 98 3.32 7.94 -2.19
C PHE A 98 2.39 6.73 -2.04
N LYS A 99 1.30 6.67 -2.83
CA LYS A 99 0.37 5.55 -2.85
C LYS A 99 1.05 4.26 -3.31
N ARG A 100 1.87 4.32 -4.37
CA ARG A 100 2.64 3.17 -4.86
C ARG A 100 3.64 2.67 -3.82
N LYS A 101 4.37 3.58 -3.17
CA LYS A 101 5.33 3.25 -2.12
C LYS A 101 4.63 2.62 -0.91
N ASN A 102 3.53 3.20 -0.45
CA ASN A 102 2.77 2.69 0.68
C ASN A 102 2.09 1.33 0.37
N GLY A 103 1.57 1.15 -0.85
CA GLY A 103 1.01 -0.14 -1.29
C GLY A 103 2.06 -1.24 -1.35
N SER A 104 3.26 -0.93 -1.85
CA SER A 104 4.38 -1.87 -1.90
C SER A 104 4.93 -2.21 -0.51
N SER A 105 5.02 -1.25 0.41
CA SER A 105 5.49 -1.51 1.78
C SER A 105 4.50 -2.33 2.61
N SER A 106 3.20 -2.12 2.40
CA SER A 106 2.13 -2.88 3.07
C SER A 106 2.15 -4.35 2.64
N SER A 107 2.21 -4.59 1.33
CA SER A 107 2.17 -5.94 0.77
C SER A 107 3.41 -6.76 1.14
N ALA A 108 4.60 -6.13 1.16
CA ALA A 108 5.84 -6.78 1.58
C ALA A 108 5.83 -7.12 3.08
N SER A 109 5.31 -6.22 3.92
CA SER A 109 5.22 -6.46 5.37
C SER A 109 4.24 -7.58 5.70
N ASP A 110 3.10 -7.67 5.00
CA ASP A 110 2.09 -8.71 5.22
C ASP A 110 2.59 -10.11 4.84
N SER A 111 3.33 -10.25 3.74
CA SER A 111 3.94 -11.52 3.36
C SER A 111 5.01 -11.96 4.37
N GLN A 112 5.89 -11.03 4.77
CA GLN A 112 6.93 -11.31 5.77
C GLN A 112 6.32 -11.71 7.13
N LEU A 113 5.23 -11.05 7.53
CA LEU A 113 4.54 -11.35 8.79
C LEU A 113 3.80 -12.69 8.72
N SER A 114 3.24 -13.05 7.56
CA SER A 114 2.62 -14.35 7.33
C SER A 114 3.63 -15.49 7.37
N ASP A 115 4.78 -15.33 6.73
CA ASP A 115 5.88 -16.30 6.74
C ASP A 115 6.45 -16.47 8.16
N LEU A 116 6.58 -15.36 8.90
CA LEU A 116 7.04 -15.40 10.29
C LEU A 116 6.02 -16.12 11.19
N LYS A 117 4.72 -15.85 11.04
CA LYS A 117 3.66 -16.57 11.77
C LYS A 117 3.70 -18.06 11.50
N ARG A 118 3.88 -18.47 10.23
CA ARG A 118 4.00 -19.87 9.84
C ARG A 118 5.22 -20.53 10.48
N THR A 119 6.37 -19.86 10.42
CA THR A 119 7.61 -20.33 11.04
C THR A 119 7.45 -20.50 12.55
N VAL A 120 6.82 -19.56 13.24
CA VAL A 120 6.54 -19.65 14.67
C VAL A 120 5.59 -20.81 14.99
N ALA A 121 4.56 -21.03 14.17
CA ALA A 121 3.65 -22.17 14.33
C ALA A 121 4.38 -23.52 14.15
N ASP A 122 5.23 -23.62 13.13
CA ASP A 122 6.02 -24.83 12.86
C ASP A 122 7.05 -25.11 13.97
N GLN A 123 7.71 -24.06 14.47
CA GLN A 123 8.60 -24.15 15.63
C GLN A 123 7.85 -24.59 16.89
N LYS A 124 6.67 -24.04 17.15
CA LYS A 124 5.82 -24.44 18.28
C LYS A 124 5.48 -25.93 18.21
N ASN A 125 5.04 -26.41 17.05
CA ASN A 125 4.74 -27.84 16.86
C ASN A 125 5.98 -28.73 17.07
N THR A 126 7.15 -28.26 16.63
CA THR A 126 8.41 -28.97 16.83
C THR A 126 8.80 -29.04 18.30
N ILE A 127 8.65 -27.93 19.03
CA ILE A 127 8.87 -27.88 20.48
C ILE A 127 7.93 -28.83 21.23
N ASP A 128 6.65 -28.84 20.87
CA ASP A 128 5.66 -29.71 21.49
C ASP A 128 5.98 -31.20 21.25
N LYS A 129 6.47 -31.57 20.06
CA LYS A 129 6.96 -32.93 19.76
C LYS A 129 8.20 -33.29 20.57
N LEU A 130 9.22 -32.42 20.58
CA LEU A 130 10.45 -32.64 21.34
C LEU A 130 10.16 -32.79 22.83
N LYS A 131 9.21 -32.01 23.36
CA LYS A 131 8.78 -32.14 24.75
C LYS A 131 8.17 -33.51 25.03
N SER A 132 7.31 -34.01 24.13
CA SER A 132 6.75 -35.36 24.25
C SER A 132 7.85 -36.43 24.24
N GLU A 133 8.79 -36.34 23.31
CA GLU A 133 9.91 -37.29 23.22
C GLU A 133 10.78 -37.29 24.49
N VAL A 134 11.03 -36.11 25.07
CA VAL A 134 11.75 -35.99 26.35
C VAL A 134 10.98 -36.62 27.50
N ASP A 135 9.67 -36.39 27.58
CA ASP A 135 8.82 -36.99 28.62
C ASP A 135 8.77 -38.52 28.49
N ASP A 136 8.69 -39.04 27.26
CA ASP A 136 8.71 -40.48 26.97
C ASP A 136 10.06 -41.11 27.31
N LEU A 137 11.18 -40.46 26.95
CA LEU A 137 12.53 -40.89 27.34
C LEU A 137 12.70 -40.93 28.86
N LYS A 138 12.22 -39.91 29.56
CA LYS A 138 12.27 -39.84 31.03
C LYS A 138 11.48 -40.98 31.68
N ARG A 139 10.28 -41.25 31.17
CA ARG A 139 9.44 -42.37 31.62
C ARG A 139 10.13 -43.70 31.38
N ASN A 140 10.64 -43.92 30.17
CA ASN A 140 11.29 -45.16 29.80
C ASN A 140 12.57 -45.43 30.61
N SER A 141 13.40 -44.39 30.82
CA SER A 141 14.60 -44.47 31.66
C SER A 141 14.29 -44.78 33.13
N SER A 142 13.22 -44.18 33.66
CA SER A 142 12.73 -44.48 35.01
C SER A 142 12.19 -45.91 35.13
N SER A 143 11.48 -46.41 34.13
CA SER A 143 10.95 -47.78 34.17
C SER A 143 12.04 -48.83 34.00
N SER A 144 13.00 -48.62 33.10
CA SER A 144 14.07 -49.57 32.81
C SER A 144 15.08 -49.70 33.96
N SER A 145 15.37 -48.60 34.66
CA SER A 145 16.22 -48.63 35.86
C SER A 145 15.55 -49.37 37.01
N ASN A 146 14.25 -49.15 37.23
CA ASN A 146 13.52 -49.80 38.32
C ASN A 146 13.29 -51.31 38.06
N SER A 147 13.02 -51.71 36.81
CA SER A 147 12.91 -53.12 36.44
C SER A 147 14.25 -53.84 36.60
N SER A 148 15.33 -53.26 36.05
CA SER A 148 16.68 -53.83 36.15
C SER A 148 17.13 -53.95 37.60
N SER A 149 16.88 -52.95 38.45
CA SER A 149 17.21 -53.00 39.87
C SER A 149 16.45 -54.10 40.62
N SER A 150 15.17 -54.30 40.28
CA SER A 150 14.33 -55.34 40.88
C SER A 150 14.80 -56.74 40.49
N GLU A 151 15.11 -56.96 39.20
CA GLU A 151 15.66 -58.22 38.70
C GLU A 151 17.01 -58.54 39.33
N LEU A 152 17.90 -57.56 39.43
CA LEU A 152 19.23 -57.73 40.04
C LEU A 152 19.13 -58.06 41.53
N SER A 153 18.14 -57.51 42.22
CA SER A 153 17.87 -57.80 43.64
C SER A 153 17.35 -59.23 43.82
N ARG A 154 16.42 -59.68 42.95
CA ARG A 154 15.92 -61.07 42.94
C ARG A 154 17.05 -62.05 42.65
N LEU A 155 17.86 -61.78 41.63
CA LEU A 155 19.00 -62.63 41.27
C LEU A 155 20.03 -62.74 42.40
N LYS A 156 20.30 -61.65 43.13
CA LYS A 156 21.18 -61.68 44.32
C LYS A 156 20.62 -62.54 45.45
N SER A 157 19.31 -62.49 45.69
CA SER A 157 18.65 -63.36 46.68
C SER A 157 18.73 -64.82 46.25
N ASP A 158 18.37 -65.13 45.01
CA ASP A 158 18.41 -66.50 44.47
C ASP A 158 19.84 -67.08 44.56
N VAL A 159 20.86 -66.30 44.19
CA VAL A 159 22.27 -66.71 44.32
C VAL A 159 22.67 -66.93 45.78
N SER A 160 22.17 -66.11 46.70
CA SER A 160 22.45 -66.26 48.13
C SER A 160 21.82 -67.53 48.70
N ASP A 161 20.60 -67.84 48.29
CA ASP A 161 19.87 -69.05 48.69
C ASP A 161 20.52 -70.30 48.10
N GLN A 162 20.90 -70.26 46.82
CA GLN A 162 21.67 -71.33 46.19
C GLN A 162 23.00 -71.57 46.89
N LYS A 163 23.72 -70.50 47.27
CA LYS A 163 24.98 -70.62 48.01
C LYS A 163 24.79 -71.35 49.34
N ARG A 164 23.75 -71.02 50.10
CA ARG A 164 23.42 -71.71 51.37
C ARG A 164 23.11 -73.19 51.14
N SER A 165 22.30 -73.49 50.12
CA SER A 165 21.99 -74.88 49.74
C SER A 165 23.26 -75.67 49.41
N ILE A 166 24.20 -75.08 48.67
CA ILE A 166 25.48 -75.73 48.34
C ILE A 166 26.31 -75.97 49.59
N ASP A 167 26.40 -75.00 50.50
CA ASP A 167 27.14 -75.14 51.76
C ASP A 167 26.56 -76.25 52.64
N ASP A 168 25.24 -76.38 52.72
CA ASP A 168 24.55 -77.43 53.47
C ASP A 168 24.73 -78.81 52.83
N GLN A 169 24.68 -78.90 51.49
CA GLN A 169 25.01 -80.13 50.76
C GLN A 169 26.46 -80.55 50.98
N LYS A 170 27.39 -79.60 51.01
CA LYS A 170 28.81 -79.86 51.26
C LYS A 170 29.04 -80.44 52.65
N ARG A 171 28.42 -79.86 53.69
CA ARG A 171 28.45 -80.41 55.06
C ARG A 171 27.90 -81.83 55.12
N SER A 172 26.76 -82.05 54.47
CA SER A 172 26.13 -83.38 54.40
C SER A 172 27.05 -84.41 53.73
N LEU A 173 27.76 -84.04 52.66
CA LEU A 173 28.76 -84.89 52.02
C LEU A 173 29.98 -85.16 52.91
N ASP A 174 30.47 -84.15 53.63
CA ASP A 174 31.58 -84.30 54.57
C ASP A 174 31.21 -85.25 55.73
N ASP A 175 30.00 -85.15 56.26
CA ASP A 175 29.48 -86.04 57.31
C ASP A 175 29.32 -87.47 56.80
N LEU A 176 28.78 -87.65 55.59
CA LEU A 176 28.70 -88.96 54.93
C LEU A 176 30.10 -89.56 54.74
N LYS A 177 31.07 -88.77 54.29
CA LYS A 177 32.46 -89.23 54.12
C LYS A 177 33.08 -89.67 55.44
N ARG A 178 32.91 -88.91 56.51
CA ARG A 178 33.36 -89.30 57.87
C ARG A 178 32.70 -90.60 58.34
N SER A 179 31.41 -90.76 58.07
CA SER A 179 30.68 -91.98 58.43
C SER A 179 31.21 -93.20 57.67
N LEU A 180 31.53 -93.03 56.38
CA LEU A 180 32.11 -94.06 55.53
C LEU A 180 33.52 -94.44 55.98
N ASP A 181 34.38 -93.45 56.27
CA ASP A 181 35.74 -93.67 56.76
C ASP A 181 35.72 -94.44 58.09
N THR A 182 34.81 -94.08 59.00
CA THR A 182 34.61 -94.78 60.28
C THR A 182 34.16 -96.22 60.06
N LEU A 183 33.19 -96.45 59.17
CA LEU A 183 32.71 -97.80 58.87
C LEU A 183 33.81 -98.66 58.22
N SER A 184 34.55 -98.09 57.26
CA SER A 184 35.69 -98.72 56.59
C SER A 184 36.78 -99.14 57.58
N SER A 185 37.06 -98.29 58.58
CA SER A 185 38.01 -98.62 59.65
C SER A 185 37.54 -99.73 60.58
N LYS A 186 36.22 -100.01 60.63
CA LYS A 186 35.62 -101.05 61.47
C LYS A 186 35.51 -102.41 60.77
N VAL A 187 35.60 -102.42 59.44
CA VAL A 187 35.50 -103.63 58.59
C VAL A 187 36.88 -104.23 58.29
N LYS A 188 37.96 -103.49 58.53
CA LYS A 188 39.35 -103.97 58.49
C LYS A 188 39.81 -104.43 59.87
#